data_AF-A0A957VMY9-F1
#
_entry.id   AF-A0A957VMY9-F1
#
_cell.length_a   1.000
_cell.length_b   1.000
_cell.length_c   1.000
_cell.angle_alpha   90.00
_cell.angle_beta   90.00
_cell.angle_gamma   90.00
#
_symmetry.space_group_name_H-M   'P 1'
#
loop_
_entity.id
_entity.type
_entity.pdbx_description
1 polymer ?
#
loop_
_entity_poly.entity_id
_entity_poly.type
_entity_poly.pdbx_seq_one_letter_code
_entity_poly.pdbx_strand_id
1 'polypeptide(L)'
;MFSNSSFGRGWNSLSRTQQLVIGGVALLILYWLLTSGASILNPARLLAAAAIVLVALPVHEFAHAAMAVRLGDDTPKWQGRYTLNPLVHIDPLGAILIFLVGFGWAKPVQW
;
A
#
# COMPACT_ATOMS: atom_id res chain seq x y z
N MET A 1 -7.28 -15.21 -33.24
CA MET A 1 -8.20 -14.05 -33.17
C MET A 1 -8.55 -13.87 -31.70
N PHE A 2 -7.78 -13.06 -30.96
CA PHE A 2 -7.95 -12.90 -29.51
C PHE A 2 -9.10 -11.92 -29.26
N SER A 3 -10.19 -12.43 -28.68
CA SER A 3 -11.37 -11.64 -28.31
C SER A 3 -11.07 -10.80 -27.07
N ASN A 4 -10.95 -9.50 -27.33
CA ASN A 4 -10.95 -8.42 -26.34
C ASN A 4 -12.38 -8.23 -25.85
N SER A 5 -12.69 -8.50 -24.57
CA SER A 5 -13.73 -7.80 -23.77
C SER A 5 -14.10 -8.55 -22.47
N SER A 6 -13.26 -8.52 -21.44
CA SER A 6 -13.70 -8.84 -20.06
C SER A 6 -13.79 -7.60 -19.16
N PHE A 7 -13.66 -6.40 -19.74
CA PHE A 7 -13.73 -5.12 -19.04
C PHE A 7 -15.17 -4.59 -18.83
N GLY A 8 -16.20 -5.37 -19.20
CA GLY A 8 -17.60 -4.93 -19.27
C GLY A 8 -18.58 -5.59 -18.30
N ARG A 9 -18.13 -6.35 -17.29
CA ARG A 9 -19.02 -6.89 -16.24
C ARG A 9 -19.28 -5.83 -15.16
N GLY A 10 -19.77 -4.67 -15.59
CA GLY A 10 -19.99 -3.51 -14.76
C GLY A 10 -21.32 -3.60 -14.03
N TRP A 11 -21.27 -3.65 -12.70
CA TRP A 11 -22.38 -3.45 -11.74
C TRP A 11 -23.59 -4.40 -11.83
N ASN A 12 -24.18 -4.57 -13.00
CA ASN A 12 -25.37 -5.37 -13.27
C ASN A 12 -25.13 -6.88 -13.23
N SER A 13 -23.87 -7.33 -13.19
CA SER A 13 -23.50 -8.72 -12.99
C SER A 13 -23.42 -9.14 -11.51
N LEU A 14 -23.61 -8.21 -10.58
CA LEU A 14 -23.56 -8.45 -9.14
C LEU A 14 -24.96 -8.75 -8.59
N SER A 15 -25.04 -9.58 -7.55
CA SER A 15 -26.32 -9.82 -6.86
C SER A 15 -26.82 -8.54 -6.16
N ARG A 16 -28.14 -8.42 -5.95
CA ARG A 16 -28.74 -7.25 -5.25
C ARG A 16 -28.10 -7.00 -3.88
N THR A 17 -27.78 -8.07 -3.15
CA THR A 17 -27.08 -7.99 -1.87
C THR A 17 -25.67 -7.42 -2.02
N GLN A 18 -24.91 -7.85 -3.03
CA GLN A 18 -23.58 -7.29 -3.31
C GLN A 18 -23.63 -5.82 -3.69
N GLN A 19 -24.61 -5.41 -4.51
CA GLN A 19 -24.80 -4.00 -4.88
C GLN A 19 -25.14 -3.12 -3.67
N LEU A 20 -26.01 -3.59 -2.78
CA LEU A 20 -26.37 -2.88 -1.55
C LEU A 20 -25.19 -2.79 -0.58
N VAL A 21 -24.42 -3.87 -0.41
CA VAL A 21 -23.22 -3.88 0.44
C VAL A 21 -22.16 -2.92 -0.12
N ILE A 22 -21.89 -2.98 -1.42
CA ILE A 22 -20.90 -2.10 -2.06
C ILE A 22 -21.34 -0.63 -1.99
N GLY A 23 -22.63 -0.36 -2.25
CA GLY A 23 -23.19 1.00 -2.12
C GLY A 23 -23.12 1.52 -0.68
N GLY A 24 -23.44 0.68 0.31
CA GLY A 24 -23.34 1.03 1.73
C GLY A 24 -21.90 1.31 2.15
N VAL A 25 -20.94 0.46 1.77
CA VAL A 25 -19.50 0.67 2.04
C VAL A 25 -19.00 1.95 1.37
N ALA A 26 -19.40 2.22 0.13
CA ALA A 26 -19.02 3.45 -0.58
C ALA A 26 -19.54 4.71 0.12
N LEU A 27 -20.79 4.68 0.62
CA LEU A 27 -21.38 5.79 1.38
C LEU A 27 -20.70 5.99 2.74
N LEU A 28 -20.32 4.90 3.43
CA LEU A 28 -19.58 4.99 4.69
C LEU A 28 -18.18 5.59 4.48
N ILE A 29 -17.48 5.18 3.41
CA ILE A 29 -16.19 5.76 3.03
C ILE A 29 -16.33 7.24 2.69
N LEU A 30 -17.36 7.60 1.92
CA LEU A 30 -17.63 9.00 1.57
C LEU A 30 -17.97 9.84 2.80
N TYR A 31 -18.83 9.34 3.69
CA TYR A 31 -19.18 9.99 4.94
C TYR A 31 -17.94 10.19 5.82
N TRP A 32 -17.11 9.15 5.98
CA TRP A 32 -15.83 9.25 6.70
C TRP A 32 -14.91 10.29 6.07
N LEU A 33 -14.79 10.32 4.74
CA LEU A 33 -13.96 11.29 4.03
C LEU A 33 -14.44 12.74 4.26
N LEU A 34 -15.75 12.98 4.16
CA LEU A 34 -16.36 14.30 4.36
C LEU A 34 -16.31 14.76 5.82
N THR A 35 -16.39 13.84 6.78
CA THR A 35 -16.42 14.17 8.22
C THR A 35 -15.04 14.09 8.89
N SER A 36 -14.05 13.48 8.25
CA SER A 36 -12.72 13.28 8.83
C SER A 36 -12.01 14.57 9.23
N GLY A 37 -12.47 15.75 8.73
CA GLY A 37 -12.00 17.07 9.13
C GLY A 37 -10.50 17.29 8.96
N ALA A 38 -9.82 16.33 8.33
CA ALA A 38 -8.39 16.24 8.30
C ALA A 38 -7.93 16.90 7.02
N SER A 39 -7.30 18.06 7.17
CA SER A 39 -6.55 18.66 6.08
C SER A 39 -5.53 17.64 5.57
N ILE A 40 -5.54 17.40 4.26
CA ILE A 40 -4.53 16.59 3.57
C ILE A 40 -3.10 17.11 3.79
N LEU A 41 -2.96 18.36 4.25
CA LEU A 41 -1.71 19.02 4.61
C LEU A 41 -1.48 19.11 6.13
N ASN A 42 -2.22 18.36 6.96
CA ASN A 42 -2.03 18.40 8.41
C ASN A 42 -0.58 17.99 8.75
N PRO A 43 0.21 18.86 9.41
CA PRO A 43 1.62 18.61 9.67
C PRO A 43 1.84 17.33 10.50
N ALA A 44 0.95 17.00 11.43
CA ALA A 44 1.05 15.77 12.21
C ALA A 44 0.88 14.51 11.34
N ARG A 45 -0.03 14.55 10.36
CA ARG A 45 -0.22 13.44 9.40
C ARG A 45 0.98 13.31 8.46
N LEU A 46 1.50 14.43 7.98
CA LEU A 46 2.68 14.44 7.10
C LEU A 46 3.91 13.86 7.82
N LEU A 47 4.13 14.26 9.08
CA LEU A 47 5.23 13.72 9.90
C LEU A 47 5.05 12.23 10.19
N ALA A 48 3.83 11.80 10.52
CA ALA A 48 3.54 10.38 10.75
C ALA A 48 3.75 9.54 9.48
N ALA A 49 3.24 10.00 8.33
CA ALA A 49 3.42 9.32 7.04
C ALA A 49 4.90 9.26 6.64
N ALA A 50 5.64 10.36 6.81
CA ALA A 50 7.08 10.39 6.56
C ALA A 50 7.84 9.43 7.47
N ALA A 51 7.51 9.38 8.77
CA ALA A 51 8.14 8.44 9.69
C ALA A 51 7.86 6.98 9.32
N ILE A 52 6.64 6.65 8.90
CA ILE A 52 6.29 5.30 8.44
C ILE A 52 7.09 4.93 7.19
N VAL A 53 7.12 5.80 6.19
CA VAL A 53 7.76 5.55 4.89
C VAL A 53 9.28 5.53 4.98
N LEU A 54 9.87 6.42 5.77
CA LEU A 54 11.33 6.59 5.83
C LEU A 54 12.00 5.77 6.93
N VAL A 55 11.24 5.31 7.95
CA VAL A 55 11.81 4.62 9.10
C VAL A 55 11.16 3.26 9.32
N ALA A 56 9.84 3.19 9.48
CA ALA A 56 9.18 1.94 9.84
C ALA A 56 9.28 0.88 8.74
N LEU A 57 8.97 1.25 7.49
CA LEU A 57 9.01 0.33 6.35
C LEU A 57 10.43 -0.17 6.03
N PRO A 58 11.48 0.68 5.93
CA PRO A 58 12.83 0.22 5.68
C PRO A 58 13.37 -0.69 6.78
N VAL A 59 13.06 -0.41 8.05
CA VAL A 59 13.44 -1.26 9.18
C VAL A 59 12.71 -2.60 9.12
N HIS A 60 11.42 -2.61 8.78
CA HIS A 60 10.63 -3.84 8.63
C HIS A 60 11.21 -4.74 7.52
N GLU A 61 11.45 -4.19 6.34
CA GLU A 61 12.00 -4.93 5.20
C GLU A 61 13.45 -5.37 5.42
N PHE A 62 14.26 -4.53 6.09
CA PHE A 62 15.60 -4.93 6.49
C PHE A 62 15.60 -6.05 7.51
N ALA A 63 14.63 -6.09 8.44
CA ALA A 63 14.52 -7.18 9.41
C ALA A 63 14.23 -8.52 8.72
N HIS A 64 13.34 -8.53 7.72
CA HIS A 64 13.12 -9.71 6.88
C HIS A 64 14.40 -10.14 6.15
N ALA A 65 15.06 -9.19 5.49
CA ALA A 65 16.32 -9.45 4.78
C ALA A 65 17.42 -9.97 5.71
N ALA A 66 17.53 -9.42 6.93
CA ALA A 66 18.50 -9.83 7.93
C ALA A 66 18.23 -11.23 8.47
N MET A 67 16.96 -11.60 8.66
CA MET A 67 16.61 -12.94 9.09
C MET A 67 16.85 -13.98 8.00
N ALA A 68 16.50 -13.69 6.74
CA ALA A 68 16.78 -14.57 5.60
C ALA A 68 18.29 -14.85 5.46
N VAL A 69 19.11 -13.79 5.51
CA VAL A 69 20.57 -13.91 5.50
C VAL A 69 21.11 -14.72 6.68
N ARG A 70 20.58 -14.52 7.88
CA ARG A 70 20.98 -15.29 9.07
C ARG A 70 20.62 -16.76 8.97
N LEU A 71 19.55 -17.09 8.24
CA LEU A 71 19.10 -18.45 7.97
C LEU A 71 19.78 -19.09 6.74
N GLY A 72 20.67 -18.34 6.06
CA GLY A 72 21.46 -18.84 4.94
C GLY A 72 20.91 -18.53 3.55
N ASP A 73 19.82 -17.77 3.45
CA ASP A 73 19.36 -17.25 2.16
C ASP A 73 20.02 -15.89 1.84
N ASP A 74 20.91 -15.89 0.85
CA ASP A 74 21.61 -14.69 0.39
C ASP A 74 20.83 -13.91 -0.69
N THR A 75 19.62 -14.33 -1.08
CA THR A 75 18.78 -13.64 -2.07
C THR A 75 18.64 -12.14 -1.80
N PRO A 76 18.38 -11.66 -0.56
CA PRO A 76 18.26 -10.23 -0.31
C PRO A 76 19.54 -9.43 -0.54
N LYS A 77 20.73 -10.05 -0.37
CA LYS A 77 22.01 -9.42 -0.67
C LYS A 77 22.20 -9.27 -2.18
N TRP A 78 21.86 -10.31 -2.95
CA TRP A 78 22.00 -10.30 -4.41
C TRP A 78 21.04 -9.32 -5.07
N GLN A 79 19.86 -9.12 -4.48
CA GLN A 79 18.91 -8.12 -4.92
C GLN A 79 19.29 -6.67 -4.53
N GLY A 80 20.40 -6.47 -3.80
CA GLY A 80 20.82 -5.15 -3.30
C GLY A 80 19.86 -4.56 -2.27
N ARG A 81 19.03 -5.41 -1.64
CA ARG A 81 17.97 -5.03 -0.69
C ARG A 81 18.35 -5.21 0.77
N TYR A 82 19.54 -5.75 1.02
CA TYR A 82 20.15 -5.79 2.35
C TYR A 82 20.72 -4.43 2.76
N THR A 83 19.86 -3.42 2.89
CA THR A 83 20.23 -2.05 3.24
C THR A 83 19.09 -1.36 3.98
N LEU A 84 19.43 -0.41 4.86
CA LEU A 84 18.47 0.48 5.53
C LEU A 84 18.10 1.70 4.67
N ASN A 85 18.58 1.78 3.43
CA ASN A 85 18.21 2.86 2.53
C ASN A 85 16.71 2.79 2.20
N PRO A 86 15.89 3.78 2.59
CA PRO A 86 14.45 3.75 2.33
C PRO A 86 14.12 3.72 0.83
N LEU A 87 14.95 4.34 0.00
CA LEU A 87 14.66 4.55 -1.42
C LEU A 87 14.58 3.24 -2.21
N VAL A 88 15.25 2.17 -1.76
CA VAL A 88 15.22 0.87 -2.45
C VAL A 88 13.99 0.02 -2.07
N HIS A 89 13.30 0.41 -1.00
CA HIS A 89 12.15 -0.30 -0.44
C HIS A 89 10.82 0.40 -0.73
N ILE A 90 10.84 1.66 -1.18
CA ILE A 90 9.63 2.43 -1.47
C ILE A 90 9.08 2.09 -2.86
N ASP A 91 7.77 1.84 -2.93
CA ASP A 91 7.00 1.85 -4.18
C ASP A 91 6.42 3.27 -4.39
N PRO A 92 6.73 3.97 -5.50
CA PRO A 92 6.20 5.31 -5.77
C PRO A 92 4.66 5.37 -5.73
N LEU A 93 3.98 4.31 -6.21
CA LEU A 93 2.52 4.23 -6.23
C LEU A 93 1.97 4.01 -4.81
N GLY A 94 2.61 3.13 -4.05
CA GLY A 94 2.28 2.89 -2.64
C GLY A 94 2.49 4.14 -1.77
N ALA A 95 3.57 4.89 -2.01
CA ALA A 95 3.86 6.14 -1.32
C ALA A 95 2.82 7.24 -1.62
N ILE A 96 2.39 7.36 -2.88
CA ILE A 96 1.32 8.29 -3.26
C ILE A 96 -0.01 7.89 -2.58
N LEU A 97 -0.32 6.61 -2.50
CA LEU A 97 -1.52 6.11 -1.82
C LEU A 97 -1.49 6.38 -0.30
N ILE A 98 -0.33 6.22 0.35
CA ILE A 98 -0.14 6.63 1.75
C ILE A 98 -0.43 8.13 1.91
N PHE A 99 0.00 8.95 0.95
CA PHE A 99 -0.23 10.40 1.00
C PHE A 99 -1.71 10.78 0.79
N LEU A 100 -2.40 10.14 -0.16
CA LEU A 100 -3.77 10.50 -0.53
C LEU A 100 -4.84 9.88 0.37
N VAL A 101 -4.61 8.65 0.82
CA VAL A 101 -5.63 7.82 1.49
C VAL A 101 -5.19 7.43 2.90
N GLY A 102 -3.91 7.62 3.26
CA GLY A 102 -3.35 7.14 4.53
C GLY A 102 -3.04 5.64 4.54
N PHE A 103 -3.16 4.98 3.40
CA PHE A 103 -2.94 3.54 3.23
C PHE A 103 -2.10 3.28 1.98
N GLY A 104 -1.11 2.40 2.08
CA GLY A 104 -0.32 1.93 0.93
C GLY A 104 0.73 0.92 1.36
N TRP A 105 1.66 0.60 0.47
CA TRP A 105 2.60 -0.51 0.65
C TRP A 105 4.04 -0.13 0.26
N ALA A 106 5.01 -0.85 0.85
CA ALA A 106 6.39 -0.88 0.39
C ALA A 106 6.57 -1.94 -0.70
N LYS A 107 7.67 -1.86 -1.44
CA LYS A 107 8.08 -2.89 -2.38
C LYS A 107 8.74 -4.04 -1.59
N PRO A 108 8.08 -5.19 -1.40
CA PRO A 108 8.54 -6.22 -0.48
C PRO A 108 9.89 -6.81 -0.90
N VAL A 109 10.69 -7.20 0.08
CA VAL A 109 11.90 -8.02 -0.14
C VAL A 109 11.49 -9.46 -0.44
N GLN A 110 12.24 -10.13 -1.33
CA GLN A 110 12.06 -11.56 -1.56
C GLN A 110 13.12 -12.30 -0.74
N TRP A 111 12.68 -13.37 -0.07
CA TRP A 111 13.43 -14.26 0.83
C TRP A 111 13.03 -15.71 0.54
#